data_AF-A0A822D796-F1
#
_entry.id   AF-A0A822D796-F1
#
_cell.length_a   1.000
_cell.length_b   1.000
_cell.length_c   1.000
_cell.angle_alpha   90.00
_cell.angle_beta   90.00
_cell.angle_gamma   90.00
#
_symmetry.space_group_name_H-M   'P 1'
#
loop_
_entity.id
_entity.type
_entity.pdbx_description
1 polymer ?
#
loop_
_entity_poly.entity_id
_entity_poly.type
_entity_poly.pdbx_seq_one_letter_code
_entity_poly.pdbx_strand_id
1 'polypeptide(L)'
;VPYRALSSTLLFIEQTSARLEIIRVLSNSFRSVLIAPEYDGIELGIGETIIIKAIADSTGRTVEQLKLDYKSKGDLGLVAEASRSTQRTMFKPKPLTVSFVYKKLKEIAQLTWK
;
A
#
# COMPACT_ATOMS: atom_id res chain seq x y z
N VAL A 1 8.76 5.14 12.88
CA VAL A 1 7.30 4.86 13.00
C VAL A 1 6.97 3.54 12.31
N PRO A 2 6.30 2.58 12.98
CA PRO A 2 5.84 1.34 12.36
C PRO A 2 4.77 1.63 11.29
N TYR A 3 4.88 1.00 10.12
CA TYR A 3 3.94 1.22 9.00
C TYR A 3 2.51 0.78 9.36
N ARG A 4 2.38 -0.22 10.25
CA ARG A 4 1.10 -0.68 10.78
C ARG A 4 0.29 0.44 11.46
N ALA A 5 0.95 1.37 12.14
CA ALA A 5 0.25 2.49 12.78
C ALA A 5 -0.38 3.41 11.73
N LEU A 6 0.34 3.68 10.63
CA LEU A 6 -0.17 4.46 9.51
C LEU A 6 -1.32 3.74 8.78
N SER A 7 -1.19 2.44 8.50
CA SER A 7 -2.29 1.70 7.85
C SER A 7 -3.55 1.68 8.70
N SER A 8 -3.42 1.54 10.03
CA SER A 8 -4.56 1.62 10.94
C SER A 8 -5.21 3.00 10.93
N THR A 9 -4.43 4.09 10.92
CA THR A 9 -5.01 5.45 10.82
C THR A 9 -5.73 5.69 9.50
N LEU A 10 -5.23 5.16 8.38
CA LEU A 10 -5.89 5.27 7.07
C LEU A 10 -7.21 4.50 7.05
N LEU A 11 -7.25 3.30 7.64
CA LEU A 11 -8.49 2.54 7.79
C LEU A 11 -9.52 3.28 8.65
N PHE A 12 -9.10 3.93 9.74
CA PHE A 12 -10.00 4.77 10.55
C PHE A 12 -10.55 5.96 9.76
N ILE A 13 -9.76 6.56 8.86
CA ILE A 13 -10.21 7.63 7.99
C ILE A 13 -11.26 7.12 6.99
N GLU A 14 -11.03 5.97 6.37
CA GLU A 14 -11.96 5.35 5.41
C GLU A 14 -13.33 5.04 6.03
N GLN A 15 -13.35 4.63 7.30
CA GLN A 15 -14.58 4.35 8.04
C GLN A 15 -15.32 5.61 8.53
N THR A 16 -14.67 6.78 8.50
CA THR A 16 -15.21 8.02 9.07
C THR A 16 -15.83 8.88 7.96
N SER A 17 -17.14 9.15 8.05
CA SER A 17 -17.83 10.04 7.11
C SER A 17 -17.78 11.53 7.49
N ALA A 18 -17.30 11.84 8.70
CA ALA A 18 -17.23 13.21 9.23
C ALA A 18 -15.95 13.92 8.77
N ARG A 19 -16.09 14.86 7.83
CA ARG A 19 -14.97 15.63 7.25
C ARG A 19 -14.05 16.27 8.30
N LEU A 20 -14.58 16.83 9.39
CA LEU A 20 -13.78 17.48 10.43
C LEU A 20 -12.90 16.48 11.20
N GLU A 21 -13.39 15.26 11.38
CA GLU A 21 -12.67 14.20 12.06
C GLU A 21 -11.56 13.63 11.16
N ILE A 22 -11.84 13.48 9.85
CA ILE A 22 -10.83 13.19 8.84
C ILE A 22 -9.70 14.23 8.90
N ILE A 23 -10.02 15.53 8.89
CA ILE A 23 -9.02 16.62 8.93
C ILE A 23 -8.18 16.53 10.20
N ARG A 24 -8.78 16.20 11.36
CA ARG A 24 -8.06 16.08 12.64
C ARG A 24 -7.09 14.89 12.63
N VAL A 25 -7.53 13.73 12.13
CA VAL A 25 -6.71 12.51 12.03
C VAL A 25 -5.61 12.69 10.98
N LEU A 26 -5.91 13.31 9.84
CA LEU A 26 -4.92 13.69 8.84
C LEU A 26 -3.88 14.62 9.45
N SER A 27 -4.30 15.71 10.10
CA SER A 27 -3.38 16.73 10.65
C SER A 27 -2.39 16.13 11.65
N ASN A 28 -2.85 15.21 12.50
CA ASN A 28 -1.99 14.48 13.44
C ASN A 28 -1.04 13.51 12.73
N SER A 29 -1.49 12.84 11.66
CA SER A 29 -0.65 11.96 10.85
C SER A 29 0.40 12.74 10.04
N PHE A 30 0.00 13.85 9.40
CA PHE A 30 0.89 14.73 8.65
C PHE A 30 2.02 15.29 9.52
N ARG A 31 1.72 15.66 10.77
CA ARG A 31 2.73 16.14 11.72
C ARG A 31 3.78 15.09 12.10
N SER A 32 3.50 13.79 11.91
CA SER A 32 4.40 12.71 12.31
C SER A 32 5.03 11.91 11.17
N VAL A 33 4.46 11.92 9.96
CA VAL A 33 4.79 10.92 8.91
C VAL A 33 4.98 11.48 7.50
N LEU A 34 4.29 12.54 7.08
CA LEU A 34 4.40 13.03 5.70
C LEU A 34 5.53 14.05 5.54
N ILE A 35 6.67 13.59 5.03
CA ILE A 35 7.73 14.43 4.47
C ILE A 35 7.83 14.11 2.98
N ALA A 36 6.93 14.68 2.17
CA ALA A 36 7.16 14.87 0.75
C ALA A 36 6.24 15.99 0.26
N PRO A 37 6.77 17.10 -0.26
CA PRO A 37 5.95 18.12 -0.92
C PRO A 37 5.38 17.57 -2.24
N GLU A 38 4.10 17.81 -2.51
CA GLU A 38 3.39 17.46 -3.77
C GLU A 38 3.95 18.17 -5.03
N TYR A 39 5.00 18.97 -4.89
CA TYR A 39 5.64 19.70 -6.00
C TYR A 39 6.62 18.83 -6.82
N ASP A 40 7.16 17.76 -6.24
CA ASP A 40 7.95 16.79 -6.99
C ASP A 40 6.97 15.88 -7.74
N GLY A 41 6.77 16.14 -9.03
CA GLY A 41 5.95 15.33 -9.96
C GLY A 41 6.49 13.92 -10.20
N ILE A 42 6.90 13.25 -9.13
CA ILE A 42 7.37 11.87 -9.09
C ILE A 42 6.13 10.98 -9.14
N GLU A 43 5.69 10.70 -10.35
CA GLU A 43 4.72 9.64 -10.59
C GLU A 43 5.42 8.30 -10.39
N LEU A 44 4.82 7.43 -9.58
CA LEU A 44 5.36 6.09 -9.32
C LEU A 44 5.41 5.25 -10.62
N GLY A 45 4.67 5.64 -11.67
CA GLY A 45 4.67 5.00 -12.98
C GLY A 45 4.18 3.54 -12.96
N ILE A 46 3.55 3.11 -11.86
CA ILE A 46 3.08 1.73 -11.71
C ILE A 46 1.66 1.64 -12.24
N GLY A 47 1.51 0.97 -13.39
CA GLY A 47 0.20 0.58 -13.92
C GLY A 47 -0.40 -0.61 -13.17
N GLU A 48 -1.73 -0.72 -13.21
CA GLU A 48 -2.50 -1.80 -12.59
C GLU A 48 -1.98 -3.20 -12.93
N THR A 49 -1.55 -3.41 -14.19
CA THR A 49 -0.99 -4.68 -14.66
C THR A 49 0.33 -5.05 -13.98
N ILE A 50 1.16 -4.06 -13.64
CA ILE A 50 2.44 -4.28 -12.93
C ILE A 50 2.15 -4.68 -11.49
N ILE A 51 1.15 -4.07 -10.85
CA ILE A 51 0.72 -4.43 -9.49
C ILE A 51 0.20 -5.87 -9.47
N ILE A 52 -0.66 -6.23 -10.42
CA ILE A 52 -1.22 -7.60 -10.51
C ILE A 52 -0.10 -8.63 -10.70
N LYS A 53 0.88 -8.35 -11.58
CA LYS A 53 2.05 -9.23 -11.74
C LYS A 53 2.88 -9.31 -10.47
N ALA A 54 3.16 -8.18 -9.83
CA ALA A 54 3.94 -8.16 -8.59
C ALA A 54 3.23 -8.93 -7.46
N ILE A 55 1.91 -8.87 -7.35
CA ILE A 55 1.14 -9.67 -6.38
C ILE A 55 1.18 -11.15 -6.77
N ALA A 56 1.00 -11.50 -8.05
CA ALA A 56 1.12 -12.87 -8.53
C ALA A 56 2.47 -13.48 -8.15
N ASP A 57 3.57 -12.79 -8.45
CA ASP A 57 4.93 -13.21 -8.11
C ASP A 57 5.14 -13.30 -6.59
N SER A 58 4.62 -12.34 -5.84
CA SER A 58 4.79 -12.26 -4.39
C SER A 58 3.97 -13.27 -3.60
N THR A 59 2.86 -13.76 -4.16
CA THR A 59 1.89 -14.64 -3.49
C THR A 59 1.84 -16.05 -4.10
N GLY A 60 2.48 -16.26 -5.26
CA GLY A 60 2.49 -17.53 -5.99
C GLY A 60 1.16 -17.87 -6.67
N ARG A 61 0.26 -16.90 -6.83
CA ARG A 61 -1.04 -17.08 -7.51
C ARG A 61 -0.93 -16.76 -8.99
N THR A 62 -1.82 -17.31 -9.81
CA THR A 62 -1.83 -16.99 -11.24
C THR A 62 -2.48 -15.64 -11.51
N VAL A 63 -2.04 -15.00 -12.60
CA VAL A 63 -2.51 -13.67 -13.01
C VAL A 63 -4.00 -13.71 -13.36
N GLU A 64 -4.52 -14.83 -13.88
CA GLU A 64 -5.95 -14.98 -14.19
C GLU A 64 -6.81 -15.01 -12.93
N GLN A 65 -6.38 -15.72 -11.88
CA GLN A 65 -7.09 -15.76 -10.60
C GLN A 65 -7.15 -14.38 -9.95
N LEU A 66 -6.05 -13.63 -10.00
CA LEU A 66 -6.00 -12.26 -9.48
C LEU A 66 -6.93 -11.31 -10.25
N LYS A 67 -7.03 -11.44 -11.58
CA LYS A 67 -7.97 -10.65 -12.38
C LYS A 67 -9.44 -10.98 -12.05
N LEU A 68 -9.75 -12.24 -11.79
CA LEU A 68 -11.09 -12.66 -11.36
C LEU A 68 -11.42 -12.11 -9.97
N ASP A 69 -10.50 -12.26 -9.01
CA ASP A 69 -10.64 -11.73 -7.65
C ASP A 69 -10.77 -10.19 -7.67
N TYR A 70 -10.02 -9.51 -8.53
CA TYR A 70 -10.13 -8.06 -8.72
C TYR A 70 -11.50 -7.67 -9.30
N LYS A 71 -12.01 -8.41 -10.29
CA LYS A 71 -13.35 -8.17 -10.85
C LYS A 71 -14.45 -8.41 -9.81
N SER A 72 -14.24 -9.33 -8.87
CA SER A 72 -15.21 -9.64 -7.81
C SER A 72 -15.14 -8.67 -6.62
N LYS A 73 -13.95 -8.25 -6.20
CA LYS A 73 -13.75 -7.41 -5.00
C LYS A 73 -13.64 -5.91 -5.31
N GLY A 74 -13.30 -5.56 -6.55
CA GLY A 74 -13.14 -4.17 -7.01
C GLY A 74 -11.89 -3.45 -6.48
N ASP A 75 -11.12 -4.06 -5.57
CA ASP A 75 -9.95 -3.46 -4.95
C ASP A 75 -8.76 -4.43 -4.91
N LEU A 76 -7.64 -4.03 -5.52
CA LEU A 76 -6.38 -4.77 -5.50
C LEU A 76 -5.77 -4.89 -4.09
N GLY A 77 -6.02 -3.93 -3.20
CA GLY A 77 -5.58 -3.97 -1.81
C GLY A 77 -6.17 -5.16 -1.04
N LEU A 78 -7.49 -5.35 -1.14
CA LEU A 78 -8.19 -6.49 -0.54
C LEU A 78 -7.77 -7.83 -1.15
N VAL A 79 -7.47 -7.87 -2.45
CA VAL A 79 -6.95 -9.06 -3.12
C VAL A 79 -5.55 -9.40 -2.60
N ALA A 80 -4.68 -8.39 -2.47
CA ALA A 80 -3.33 -8.57 -1.93
C ALA A 80 -3.34 -9.03 -0.47
N GLU A 81 -4.19 -8.44 0.38
CA GLU A 81 -4.34 -8.82 1.78
C GLU A 81 -4.81 -10.27 1.93
N ALA A 82 -5.88 -10.65 1.22
CA ALA A 82 -6.41 -12.02 1.25
C ALA A 82 -5.40 -13.05 0.71
N SER A 83 -4.61 -12.67 -0.29
CA SER A 83 -3.57 -13.53 -0.85
C SER A 83 -2.40 -13.70 0.12
N ARG A 84 -2.01 -12.64 0.83
CA ARG A 84 -0.93 -12.69 1.82
C ARG A 84 -1.34 -13.44 3.09
N SER A 85 -2.57 -13.29 3.57
CA SER A 85 -3.06 -13.99 4.77
C SER A 85 -3.16 -15.50 4.58
N THR A 86 -3.36 -15.95 3.34
CA THR A 86 -3.38 -17.38 2.97
C THR A 86 -1.98 -18.00 2.96
N GLN A 87 -0.92 -17.20 2.79
CA GLN A 87 0.45 -17.68 2.69
C GLN A 87 1.02 -18.02 4.07
N ARG A 88 1.17 -19.33 4.36
CA ARG A 88 1.81 -19.82 5.58
C ARG A 88 3.29 -19.45 5.58
N THR A 89 3.74 -18.74 6.61
CA THR A 89 5.16 -18.41 6.83
C THR A 89 5.65 -19.14 8.08
N MET A 90 6.84 -19.75 8.03
CA MET A 90 7.43 -20.40 9.22
C MET A 90 7.79 -19.40 10.33
N PHE A 91 8.12 -18.15 9.96
CA PHE A 91 8.46 -17.08 10.89
C PHE A 91 7.75 -15.79 10.49
N LYS A 92 7.30 -15.02 11.48
CA LYS A 92 6.75 -13.68 11.24
C LYS A 92 7.88 -12.76 10.75
N PRO A 93 7.74 -12.11 9.59
CA PRO A 93 8.75 -11.19 9.10
C PRO A 93 8.87 -9.96 10.03
N LYS A 94 10.03 -9.30 9.98
CA LYS A 94 10.31 -8.09 10.75
C LYS A 94 9.26 -7.01 10.43
N PRO A 95 8.73 -6.29 11.44
CA PRO A 95 7.73 -5.25 11.20
C PRO A 95 8.28 -4.14 10.29
N LEU A 96 7.49 -3.78 9.28
CA LEU A 96 7.79 -2.72 8.34
C LEU A 96 7.73 -1.34 9.03
N THR A 97 8.65 -0.46 8.68
CA THR A 97 8.66 0.94 9.14
C THR A 97 8.31 1.87 8.00
N VAL A 98 7.67 3.00 8.33
CA VAL A 98 7.26 4.03 7.37
C VAL A 98 8.45 4.52 6.54
N SER A 99 9.59 4.81 7.19
CA SER A 99 10.81 5.25 6.48
C SER A 99 11.33 4.21 5.49
N PHE A 100 11.29 2.93 5.86
CA PHE A 100 11.69 1.85 4.98
C PHE A 100 10.75 1.71 3.77
N VAL A 101 9.44 1.76 3.99
CA VAL A 101 8.45 1.69 2.91
C VAL A 101 8.58 2.90 1.98
N TYR A 102 8.71 4.11 2.53
CA TYR A 102 8.92 5.33 1.76
C TYR A 102 10.19 5.25 0.91
N LYS A 103 11.32 4.80 1.51
CA LYS A 103 12.57 4.62 0.76
C LYS A 103 12.40 3.65 -0.41
N LYS A 104 11.71 2.53 -0.20
CA LYS A 104 11.45 1.53 -1.26
C LYS A 104 10.54 2.06 -2.36
N LEU A 105 9.47 2.78 -2.01
CA LEU A 105 8.60 3.43 -2.98
C LEU A 105 9.35 4.49 -3.78
N LYS A 106 10.20 5.28 -3.12
CA LYS A 106 11.06 6.27 -3.79
C LYS A 106 12.07 5.62 -4.72
N GLU A 107 12.70 4.52 -4.32
CA GLU A 107 13.60 3.73 -5.18
C GLU A 107 12.86 3.22 -6.42
N ILE A 108 11.62 2.74 -6.29
CA ILE A 108 10.80 2.29 -7.42
C ILE A 108 10.42 3.46 -8.34
N ALA A 109 10.08 4.62 -7.78
CA ALA A 109 9.77 5.80 -8.58
C ALA A 109 10.99 6.35 -9.34
N GLN A 110 12.18 6.22 -8.75
CA GLN A 110 13.45 6.63 -9.36
C GLN A 110 14.01 5.59 -10.33
N LEU A 111 13.50 4.35 -10.30
CA LEU A 111 13.73 3.34 -11.34
C LEU A 111 12.93 3.73 -12.59
N THR A 112 13.35 4.81 -13.23
CA THR A 112 12.90 5.16 -14.58
C THR A 112 13.44 4.09 -15.52
N TRP A 113 12.54 3.26 -16.05
CA TRP A 113 12.84 2.30 -17.09
C TRP A 113 13.47 3.04 -18.28
N LYS A 114 14.74 2.77 -18.56
CA LYS A 114 15.38 3.10 -19.84
C LYS A 114 15.11 1.98 -20.84
#